data_AF-A0A8S9ZLF2-F1
#
_entry.id   AF-A0A8S9ZLF2-F1
#
_cell.length_a   1.000
_cell.length_b   1.000
_cell.length_c   1.000
_cell.angle_alpha   90.00
_cell.angle_beta   90.00
_cell.angle_gamma   90.00
#
_symmetry.space_group_name_H-M   'P 1'
#
loop_
_entity.id
_entity.type
_entity.pdbx_description
1 polymer ?
#
loop_
_entity_poly.entity_id
_entity_poly.type
_entity_poly.pdbx_seq_one_letter_code
_entity_poly.pdbx_strand_id
1 'polypeptide(L)'
;MSELVEMPYSFVHDNKTYFPNATVWNINKKVDHLFHNKILDKENSLIKMIKIKIIEILNEEKDENGEPIIHILEEEPTIVSNKVYNNLMFKKEKKATEIKYAFLINKSKKLRGHILENMDDVLERNFNYFAIFGDVYNCIPEVKYFLIIFLFFRCFPAGTKLELLNYSNKVIST
;
A
#
# COMPACT_ATOMS: atom_id res chain seq x y z
N MET A 1 16.82 -6.17 20.13
CA MET A 1 16.47 -4.73 20.25
C MET A 1 16.77 -4.08 18.90
N SER A 2 15.75 -3.59 18.18
CA SER A 2 15.97 -2.88 16.91
C SER A 2 16.58 -1.51 17.22
N GLU A 3 17.74 -1.21 16.65
CA GLU A 3 18.34 0.13 16.75
C GLU A 3 17.41 1.16 16.10
N LEU A 4 16.91 2.09 16.90
CA LEU A 4 16.16 3.25 16.42
C LEU A 4 17.10 4.11 15.56
N VAL A 5 16.60 4.62 14.43
CA VAL A 5 17.28 5.69 13.68
C VAL A 5 17.13 6.95 14.52
N GLU A 6 18.22 7.70 14.67
CA GLU A 6 18.13 9.05 15.24
C GLU A 6 17.15 9.86 14.40
N MET A 7 16.11 10.41 15.04
CA MET A 7 15.05 11.11 14.34
C MET A 7 15.63 12.22 13.45
N PRO A 8 15.43 12.18 12.13
CA PRO A 8 16.01 13.20 11.26
C PRO A 8 15.28 14.53 11.44
N TYR A 9 15.95 15.64 11.15
CA TYR A 9 15.33 16.96 11.12
C TYR A 9 14.20 17.03 10.08
N SER A 10 14.41 16.39 8.93
CA SER A 10 13.45 16.29 7.84
C SER A 10 13.47 14.89 7.23
N PHE A 11 12.29 14.39 6.85
CA PHE A 11 12.12 13.12 6.16
C PHE A 11 11.56 13.41 4.76
N VAL A 12 12.32 13.10 3.71
CA VAL A 12 11.99 13.48 2.33
C VAL A 12 11.63 12.24 1.52
N HIS A 13 10.51 12.29 0.80
CA HIS A 13 10.06 11.21 -0.09
C HIS A 13 9.17 11.78 -1.19
N ASP A 14 9.32 11.31 -2.43
CA ASP A 14 8.57 11.76 -3.61
C ASP A 14 8.48 13.29 -3.74
N ASN A 15 9.61 13.98 -3.56
CA ASN A 15 9.74 15.45 -3.57
C ASN A 15 8.90 16.18 -2.52
N LYS A 16 8.40 15.47 -1.50
CA LYS A 16 7.68 16.03 -0.35
C LYS A 16 8.57 15.94 0.89
N THR A 17 8.57 17.02 1.66
CA THR A 17 9.27 17.09 2.94
C THR A 17 8.26 16.93 4.08
N TYR A 18 8.56 15.98 4.97
CA TYR A 18 7.81 15.74 6.20
C TYR A 18 8.71 16.08 7.38
N PHE A 19 8.12 16.63 8.43
CA PHE A 19 8.83 16.95 9.66
C PHE A 19 8.50 15.91 10.72
N PRO A 20 9.46 15.06 11.10
CA PRO A 20 9.28 14.09 12.16
C PRO A 20 8.88 14.73 13.48
N ASN A 21 8.16 13.98 14.31
CA ASN A 21 7.80 14.40 15.66
C ASN A 21 8.33 13.43 16.71
N ALA A 22 9.14 13.94 17.63
CA ALA A 22 9.85 13.13 18.63
C ALA A 22 8.94 12.27 19.53
N THR A 23 7.69 12.68 19.74
CA THR A 23 6.75 11.92 20.60
C THR A 23 6.15 10.70 19.92
N VAL A 24 6.22 10.62 18.59
CA VAL A 24 5.57 9.55 17.82
C VAL A 24 6.49 8.85 16.83
N TRP A 25 7.61 9.46 16.45
CA TRP A 25 8.57 8.88 15.51
C TRP A 25 9.06 7.50 16.00
N ASN A 26 8.87 6.49 15.16
CA ASN A 26 9.27 5.10 15.46
C ASN A 26 9.83 4.34 14.25
N ILE A 27 10.19 5.04 13.17
CA ILE A 27 10.87 4.43 12.02
C ILE A 27 12.30 4.05 12.43
N ASN A 28 12.61 2.76 12.35
CA ASN A 28 13.92 2.20 12.70
C ASN A 28 14.80 1.96 11.45
N LYS A 29 16.08 1.61 11.65
CA LYS A 29 17.08 1.53 10.56
C LYS A 29 16.67 0.54 9.48
N LYS A 30 16.05 -0.56 9.91
CA LYS A 30 15.59 -1.61 9.00
C LYS A 30 14.44 -1.09 8.14
N VAL A 31 13.45 -0.44 8.74
CA VAL A 31 12.28 0.10 8.02
C VAL A 31 12.71 1.18 7.06
N ASP A 32 13.58 2.09 7.50
CA ASP A 32 14.16 3.14 6.67
C ASP A 32 14.93 2.56 5.46
N HIS A 33 15.76 1.55 5.70
CA HIS A 33 16.45 0.85 4.62
C HIS A 33 15.49 0.17 3.63
N LEU A 34 14.46 -0.52 4.12
CA LEU A 34 13.45 -1.16 3.26
C LEU A 34 12.64 -0.12 2.47
N PHE A 35 12.33 1.02 3.09
CA PHE A 35 11.61 2.13 2.47
C PHE A 35 12.35 2.72 1.27
N HIS A 36 13.67 2.88 1.39
CA HIS A 36 14.49 3.41 0.30
C HIS A 36 14.89 2.35 -0.75
N ASN A 37 14.85 1.07 -0.41
CA ASN A 37 15.29 -0.01 -1.30
C ASN A 37 14.34 -0.32 -2.47
N LYS A 38 13.07 0.14 -2.43
CA LYS A 38 12.05 -0.06 -3.49
C LYS A 38 12.07 -1.48 -4.09
N ILE A 39 11.82 -2.48 -3.25
CA ILE A 39 12.04 -3.90 -3.61
C ILE A 39 11.14 -4.35 -4.77
N LEU A 40 9.98 -3.72 -4.95
CA LEU A 40 9.08 -3.94 -6.09
C LEU A 40 9.71 -3.55 -7.44
N ASP A 41 10.72 -2.67 -7.44
CA ASP A 41 11.34 -2.14 -8.66
C ASP A 41 12.79 -2.61 -8.83
N LYS A 42 13.38 -3.17 -7.77
CA LYS A 42 14.74 -3.69 -7.76
C LYS A 42 14.96 -4.78 -8.81
N GLU A 43 16.03 -4.65 -9.58
CA GLU A 43 16.44 -5.67 -10.55
C GLU A 43 16.72 -7.01 -9.88
N ASN A 44 16.35 -8.10 -10.55
CA ASN A 44 16.48 -9.48 -10.06
C ASN A 44 15.78 -9.75 -8.71
N SER A 45 14.80 -8.91 -8.33
CA SER A 45 13.93 -9.14 -7.20
C SER A 45 12.85 -10.15 -7.57
N LEU A 46 12.71 -11.23 -6.79
CA LEU A 46 11.61 -12.19 -6.94
C LEU A 46 10.24 -11.49 -6.85
N ILE A 47 10.15 -10.47 -6.00
CA ILE A 47 8.94 -9.66 -5.80
C ILE A 47 8.59 -8.88 -7.06
N LYS A 48 9.59 -8.28 -7.73
CA LYS A 48 9.40 -7.62 -9.03
C LYS A 48 8.94 -8.62 -10.10
N MET A 49 9.54 -9.81 -10.15
CA MET A 49 9.17 -10.85 -11.11
C MET A 49 7.71 -11.31 -10.91
N ILE A 50 7.28 -11.50 -9.66
CA ILE A 50 5.89 -11.83 -9.33
C ILE A 50 4.96 -10.68 -9.74
N LYS A 51 5.30 -9.42 -9.44
CA LYS A 51 4.55 -8.24 -9.87
C LYS A 51 4.34 -8.24 -11.38
N ILE A 52 5.42 -8.41 -12.15
CA ILE A 52 5.37 -8.44 -13.62
C ILE A 52 4.44 -9.55 -14.11
N LYS A 53 4.58 -10.78 -13.59
CA LYS A 53 3.73 -11.91 -13.98
C LYS A 53 2.26 -11.67 -13.69
N ILE A 54 1.93 -11.00 -12.59
CA ILE A 54 0.56 -10.66 -12.26
C ILE A 54 0.04 -9.60 -13.21
N ILE A 55 0.81 -8.53 -13.47
CA ILE A 55 0.44 -7.49 -14.44
C ILE A 55 0.20 -8.11 -15.82
N GLU A 56 1.05 -9.04 -16.27
CA GLU A 56 0.86 -9.78 -17.51
C GLU A 56 -0.51 -10.49 -17.55
N ILE A 57 -0.84 -11.25 -16.50
CA ILE A 57 -2.14 -11.95 -16.38
C ILE A 57 -3.31 -10.94 -16.39
N LEU A 58 -3.16 -9.79 -15.71
CA LEU A 58 -4.23 -8.78 -15.66
C LEU A 58 -4.43 -8.06 -16.99
N ASN A 59 -3.38 -7.97 -17.80
CA ASN A 59 -3.43 -7.38 -19.14
C ASN A 59 -3.92 -8.37 -20.21
N GLU A 60 -4.14 -9.65 -19.87
CA GLU A 60 -4.78 -10.61 -20.78
C GLU A 60 -6.25 -10.26 -21.02
N GLU A 61 -6.93 -9.72 -20.01
CA GLU A 61 -8.32 -9.26 -20.10
C GLU A 61 -8.38 -7.87 -20.75
N LYS A 62 -8.91 -7.83 -21.98
CA LYS A 62 -8.92 -6.65 -22.84
C LYS A 62 -10.33 -6.24 -23.21
N ASP A 63 -10.53 -4.94 -23.38
CA ASP A 63 -11.79 -4.38 -23.86
C ASP A 63 -11.99 -4.63 -25.35
N GLU A 64 -13.10 -4.13 -25.91
CA GLU A 64 -13.41 -4.24 -27.33
C GLU A 64 -12.40 -3.56 -28.26
N ASN A 65 -11.58 -2.65 -27.73
CA ASN A 65 -10.51 -1.94 -28.45
C ASN A 65 -9.15 -2.65 -28.31
N GLY A 66 -9.07 -3.72 -27.52
CA GLY A 66 -7.83 -4.45 -27.26
C GLY A 66 -6.96 -3.85 -26.15
N GLU A 67 -7.50 -2.89 -25.40
CA GLU A 67 -6.81 -2.23 -24.27
C GLU A 67 -7.09 -2.98 -22.96
N PRO A 68 -6.13 -3.05 -22.02
CA PRO A 68 -6.35 -3.69 -20.73
C PRO A 68 -7.53 -3.07 -19.97
N ILE A 69 -8.43 -3.92 -19.46
CA ILE A 69 -9.59 -3.48 -18.68
C ILE A 69 -9.18 -2.97 -17.29
N ILE A 70 -8.09 -3.52 -16.74
CA ILE A 70 -7.65 -3.27 -15.37
C ILE A 70 -6.57 -2.20 -15.38
N HIS A 71 -6.82 -1.08 -14.70
CA HIS A 71 -5.82 -0.04 -14.50
C HIS A 71 -4.81 -0.47 -13.42
N ILE A 72 -3.53 -0.49 -13.79
CA ILE A 72 -2.43 -0.78 -12.87
C ILE A 72 -1.96 0.52 -12.22
N LEU A 73 -2.01 0.57 -10.88
CA LEU A 73 -1.67 1.74 -10.07
C LEU A 73 -0.45 1.44 -9.21
N GLU A 74 0.73 1.91 -9.63
CA GLU A 74 2.00 1.67 -8.92
C GLU A 74 2.50 2.91 -8.16
N GLU A 75 1.95 4.08 -8.45
CA GLU A 75 2.42 5.38 -7.92
C GLU A 75 1.61 5.85 -6.71
N GLU A 76 0.84 4.96 -6.08
CA GLU A 76 0.02 5.33 -4.93
C GLU A 76 0.90 5.72 -3.73
N PRO A 77 0.58 6.82 -3.01
CA PRO A 77 1.43 7.36 -1.96
C PRO A 77 1.78 6.35 -0.87
N THR A 78 3.07 6.21 -0.58
CA THR A 78 3.52 5.37 0.54
C THR A 78 3.35 6.08 1.89
N ILE A 79 3.43 7.42 1.90
CA ILE A 79 3.21 8.24 3.09
C ILE A 79 1.79 8.81 3.06
N VAL A 80 1.01 8.41 4.05
CA VAL A 80 -0.43 8.67 4.08
C VAL A 80 -0.83 9.45 5.33
N SER A 81 -2.05 9.96 5.33
CA SER A 81 -2.61 10.66 6.48
C SER A 81 -2.79 9.70 7.66
N ASN A 82 -2.51 10.17 8.87
CA ASN A 82 -2.94 9.47 10.10
C ASN A 82 -4.44 9.60 10.35
N LYS A 83 -5.17 10.38 9.54
CA LYS A 83 -6.62 10.50 9.71
C LYS A 83 -7.28 9.13 9.53
N VAL A 84 -8.28 8.91 10.37
CA VAL A 84 -9.11 7.71 10.39
C VAL A 84 -9.75 7.55 9.02
N TYR A 85 -9.58 6.36 8.45
CA TYR A 85 -10.14 6.01 7.17
C TYR A 85 -11.64 5.68 7.35
N ASN A 86 -12.50 6.69 7.29
CA ASN A 86 -13.93 6.53 7.60
C ASN A 86 -14.67 5.57 6.65
N ASN A 87 -14.14 5.34 5.44
CA ASN A 87 -14.84 4.60 4.38
C ASN A 87 -14.61 3.08 4.43
N LEU A 88 -13.63 2.61 5.18
CA LEU A 88 -13.45 1.19 5.46
C LEU A 88 -14.05 0.96 6.84
N MET A 89 -15.12 0.20 6.95
CA MET A 89 -15.91 -0.01 8.18
C MET A 89 -15.14 -0.72 9.33
N PHE A 90 -13.91 -0.31 9.68
CA PHE A 90 -13.09 -0.94 10.70
C PHE A 90 -13.34 -0.29 12.07
N LYS A 91 -14.38 -0.75 12.77
CA LYS A 91 -14.73 -0.33 14.16
C LYS A 91 -13.59 -0.39 15.22
N LYS A 92 -12.36 -0.82 14.88
CA LYS A 92 -11.16 -0.92 15.75
C LYS A 92 -10.00 0.03 15.36
N GLU A 93 -10.28 1.09 14.57
CA GLU A 93 -9.30 1.99 13.93
C GLU A 93 -8.35 2.75 14.87
N LYS A 94 -8.76 3.11 16.09
CA LYS A 94 -7.89 3.86 17.01
C LYS A 94 -6.56 3.14 17.29
N LYS A 95 -6.56 1.80 17.21
CA LYS A 95 -5.36 0.98 17.39
C LYS A 95 -4.42 1.02 16.18
N ALA A 96 -4.94 1.13 14.96
CA ALA A 96 -4.13 1.08 13.74
C ALA A 96 -3.22 2.31 13.56
N THR A 97 -3.43 3.36 14.34
CA THR A 97 -2.59 4.58 14.37
C THR A 97 -1.69 4.66 15.60
N GLU A 98 -1.72 3.65 16.49
CA GLU A 98 -0.81 3.61 17.64
C GLU A 98 0.59 3.16 17.19
N ILE A 99 1.62 3.69 17.85
CA ILE A 99 3.05 3.36 17.63
C ILE A 99 3.32 1.85 17.64
N LYS A 100 2.49 1.09 18.37
CA LYS A 100 2.57 -0.38 18.44
C LYS A 100 2.22 -1.07 17.11
N TYR A 101 1.43 -0.45 16.24
CA TYR A 101 0.91 -1.10 15.03
C TYR A 101 1.33 -0.41 13.73
N ALA A 102 1.71 0.88 13.77
CA ALA A 102 2.08 1.66 12.59
C ALA A 102 3.41 2.40 12.74
N PHE A 103 4.05 2.68 11.59
CA PHE A 103 5.25 3.52 11.51
C PHE A 103 4.87 4.98 11.29
N LEU A 104 4.98 5.78 12.34
CA LEU A 104 4.56 7.17 12.35
C LEU A 104 5.74 8.09 12.05
N ILE A 105 5.51 9.07 11.18
CA ILE A 105 6.46 10.15 10.91
C ILE A 105 6.18 11.30 11.88
N ASN A 106 4.93 11.74 11.92
CA ASN A 106 4.45 12.76 12.85
C ASN A 106 2.99 12.52 13.22
N LYS A 107 2.36 13.46 13.95
CA LYS A 107 0.97 13.32 14.40
C LYS A 107 -0.04 13.18 13.25
N SER A 108 0.31 13.66 12.06
CA SER A 108 -0.58 13.69 10.90
C SER A 108 -0.20 12.73 9.77
N LYS A 109 0.97 12.09 9.82
CA LYS A 109 1.52 11.27 8.73
C LYS A 109 2.18 9.99 9.22
N LYS A 110 1.99 8.92 8.46
CA LYS A 110 2.59 7.59 8.66
C LYS A 110 2.98 6.96 7.33
N LEU A 111 3.79 5.90 7.41
CA LEU A 111 3.90 4.94 6.33
C LEU A 111 2.60 4.13 6.24
N ARG A 112 2.08 3.88 5.03
CA ARG A 112 0.84 3.13 4.87
C ARG A 112 0.96 1.72 5.43
N GLY A 113 -0.02 1.32 6.25
CA GLY A 113 -0.10 -0.03 6.79
C GLY A 113 -0.79 -1.01 5.84
N HIS A 114 -1.58 -0.48 4.90
CA HIS A 114 -2.36 -1.23 3.95
C HIS A 114 -2.53 -0.42 2.66
N ILE A 115 -2.73 -1.11 1.53
CA ILE A 115 -2.93 -0.49 0.22
C ILE A 115 -4.19 0.38 0.15
N LEU A 116 -5.20 0.04 0.97
CA LEU A 116 -6.47 0.76 1.00
C LEU A 116 -6.44 2.14 1.67
N GLU A 117 -5.33 2.54 2.29
CA GLU A 117 -5.28 3.80 3.03
C GLU A 117 -5.31 5.06 2.15
N ASN A 118 -5.25 4.90 0.82
CA ASN A 118 -5.47 5.98 -0.18
C ASN A 118 -6.65 5.70 -1.11
N MET A 119 -7.55 4.80 -0.73
CA MET A 119 -8.58 4.31 -1.65
C MET A 119 -9.55 5.41 -2.09
N ASP A 120 -9.77 6.45 -1.28
CA ASP A 120 -10.68 7.57 -1.62
C ASP A 120 -10.13 8.33 -2.82
N ASP A 121 -8.84 8.65 -2.81
CA ASP A 121 -8.13 9.30 -3.92
C ASP A 121 -8.13 8.44 -5.20
N VAL A 122 -8.20 7.12 -5.06
CA VAL A 122 -8.28 6.18 -6.21
C VAL A 122 -9.71 6.10 -6.75
N LEU A 123 -10.70 6.04 -5.86
CA LEU A 123 -12.11 5.98 -6.21
C LEU A 123 -12.56 7.25 -6.94
N GLU A 124 -12.02 8.41 -6.57
CA GLU A 124 -12.28 9.68 -7.26
C GLU A 124 -11.80 9.70 -8.73
N ARG A 125 -10.88 8.79 -9.11
CA ARG A 125 -10.37 8.68 -10.50
C ARG A 125 -11.31 7.92 -11.44
N ASN A 126 -12.46 7.43 -10.94
CA ASN A 126 -13.51 6.77 -11.72
C ASN A 126 -13.06 5.56 -12.55
N PHE A 127 -12.09 4.80 -12.06
CA PHE A 127 -11.75 3.50 -12.65
C PHE A 127 -12.82 2.46 -12.34
N ASN A 128 -13.24 1.71 -13.36
CA ASN A 128 -14.18 0.59 -13.16
C ASN A 128 -13.48 -0.63 -12.54
N TYR A 129 -12.24 -0.88 -12.96
CA TYR A 129 -11.39 -1.98 -12.50
C TYR A 129 -9.97 -1.47 -12.35
N PHE A 130 -9.33 -1.78 -11.22
CA PHE A 130 -7.95 -1.41 -10.97
C PHE A 130 -7.26 -2.40 -10.03
N ALA A 131 -5.93 -2.42 -10.11
CA ALA A 131 -5.05 -3.14 -9.21
C ALA A 131 -3.97 -2.18 -8.70
N ILE A 132 -3.78 -2.12 -7.39
CA ILE A 132 -2.76 -1.26 -6.77
C ILE A 132 -1.59 -2.13 -6.32
N PHE A 133 -0.38 -1.69 -6.65
CA PHE A 133 0.87 -2.29 -6.19
C PHE A 133 1.66 -1.29 -5.36
N GLY A 134 2.25 -1.76 -4.26
CA GLY A 134 3.00 -0.87 -3.41
C GLY A 134 3.51 -1.49 -2.12
N ASP A 135 4.54 -0.88 -1.55
CA ASP A 135 5.09 -1.30 -0.28
C ASP A 135 4.19 -0.88 0.90
N VAL A 136 4.02 -1.76 1.88
CA VAL A 136 3.26 -1.49 3.12
C VAL A 136 4.10 -1.80 4.35
N TYR A 137 3.85 -1.07 5.44
CA TYR A 137 4.71 -1.09 6.63
C TYR A 137 3.87 -1.20 7.89
N ASN A 138 3.97 -2.34 8.58
CA ASN A 138 3.27 -2.61 9.84
C ASN A 138 4.24 -2.97 10.96
N CYS A 139 3.93 -2.54 12.19
CA CYS A 139 4.71 -2.84 13.40
C CYS A 139 4.26 -4.14 14.09
N ILE A 140 3.78 -5.15 13.35
CA ILE A 140 3.30 -6.40 13.95
C ILE A 140 4.50 -7.27 14.36
N PRO A 141 4.66 -7.62 15.66
CA PRO A 141 5.84 -8.32 16.18
C PRO A 141 6.14 -9.68 15.52
N GLU A 142 5.11 -10.37 15.03
CA GLU A 142 5.23 -11.71 14.43
C GLU A 142 5.34 -11.70 12.89
N VAL A 143 5.07 -10.56 12.24
CA VAL A 143 5.11 -10.46 10.76
C VAL A 143 6.41 -9.79 10.34
N LYS A 144 7.40 -10.60 9.95
CA LYS A 144 8.66 -10.14 9.38
C LYS A 144 8.45 -9.67 7.92
N TYR A 145 7.90 -8.45 7.77
CA TYR A 145 7.89 -7.55 6.60
C TYR A 145 7.63 -8.11 5.19
N PHE A 146 6.87 -7.31 4.42
CA PHE A 146 6.35 -7.53 3.06
C PHE A 146 5.08 -8.38 3.00
N LEU A 147 3.96 -7.67 2.97
CA LEU A 147 2.71 -8.20 2.46
C LEU A 147 2.41 -7.43 1.17
N ILE A 148 2.60 -8.08 0.02
CA ILE A 148 2.04 -7.59 -1.24
C ILE A 148 0.55 -7.93 -1.18
N ILE A 149 -0.29 -6.93 -1.06
CA ILE A 149 -1.74 -7.14 -1.03
C ILE A 149 -2.28 -6.80 -2.41
N PHE A 150 -2.72 -7.84 -3.12
CA PHE A 150 -3.51 -7.69 -4.34
C PHE A 150 -4.95 -7.41 -3.93
N LEU A 151 -5.50 -6.30 -4.39
CA LEU A 151 -6.91 -6.00 -4.18
C LEU A 151 -7.51 -5.60 -5.52
N PHE A 152 -8.43 -6.45 -6.00
CA PHE A 152 -9.27 -6.18 -7.14
C PHE A 152 -10.54 -5.53 -6.63
N PHE A 153 -10.81 -4.33 -7.12
CA PHE A 153 -12.06 -3.64 -6.88
C PHE A 153 -12.82 -3.48 -8.18
N ARG A 154 -14.09 -3.87 -8.13
CA ARG A 154 -15.09 -3.44 -9.10
C ARG A 154 -15.85 -2.27 -8.50
N CYS A 155 -15.70 -1.10 -9.08
CA CYS A 155 -16.52 0.06 -8.71
C CYS A 155 -17.83 0.01 -9.49
N PHE A 156 -18.95 0.04 -8.78
CA PHE A 156 -20.26 0.32 -9.36
C PHE A 156 -20.58 1.82 -9.17
N PRO A 157 -21.32 2.45 -10.09
CA PRO A 157 -21.65 3.86 -9.98
C PRO A 157 -22.38 4.20 -8.67
N ALA A 158 -22.20 5.45 -8.23
CA ALA A 158 -22.53 6.06 -6.94
C ALA A 158 -23.58 5.32 -6.08
N GLY A 159 -23.14 4.83 -4.92
CA GLY A 159 -24.02 4.30 -3.86
C GLY A 159 -23.90 2.81 -3.56
N THR A 160 -22.96 2.09 -4.17
CA THR A 160 -22.91 0.62 -4.08
C THR A 160 -21.61 0.11 -3.45
N LYS A 161 -21.75 -0.94 -2.64
CA LYS A 161 -20.72 -1.67 -1.89
C LYS A 161 -19.49 -2.00 -2.74
N LEU A 162 -18.30 -1.78 -2.15
CA LEU A 162 -17.04 -2.40 -2.59
C LEU A 162 -17.15 -3.92 -2.43
N GLU A 163 -17.02 -4.66 -3.54
CA GLU A 163 -16.85 -6.10 -3.51
C GLU A 163 -15.38 -6.44 -3.80
N LEU A 164 -14.74 -7.14 -2.85
CA LEU A 164 -13.45 -7.79 -3.09
C LEU A 164 -13.70 -8.98 -4.03
N LEU A 165 -13.12 -8.94 -5.22
CA LEU A 165 -13.10 -10.09 -6.12
C LEU A 165 -11.96 -11.03 -5.70
N ASN A 166 -12.31 -12.16 -5.08
CA ASN A 166 -11.38 -13.25 -4.81
C ASN A 166 -11.11 -14.03 -6.10
N TYR A 167 -9.99 -13.74 -6.77
CA TYR A 167 -9.41 -14.62 -7.80
C TYR A 167 -8.63 -15.77 -7.16
N SER A 168 -9.27 -16.51 -6.26
CA SER A 168 -8.73 -17.75 -5.69
C SER A 168 -9.48 -18.93 -6.29
N ASN A 169 -9.28 -19.23 -7.58
CA ASN A 169 -9.64 -20.53 -8.21
C ASN A 169 -9.20 -20.65 -9.69
N LYS A 170 -7.95 -20.31 -10.01
CA LYS A 170 -7.24 -20.99 -11.11
C LYS A 170 -5.99 -21.63 -10.52
N VAL A 171 -6.21 -22.75 -9.84
CA VAL A 171 -5.16 -23.76 -9.65
C VAL A 171 -4.75 -24.15 -11.06
N ILE A 172 -3.51 -23.81 -11.42
CA ILE A 172 -2.85 -24.37 -12.59
C ILE A 172 -2.72 -25.87 -12.29
N SER A 173 -3.64 -26.66 -12.82
CA SER A 173 -3.45 -28.09 -12.97
C SER A 173 -2.54 -28.30 -14.19
N THR A 174 -1.29 -28.67 -13.94
CA THR A 174 -0.50 -29.49 -14.87
C THR A 174 -0.47 -30.90 -14.35
#